data_AF-T2JA71-F1
#
_entry.id   AF-T2JA71-F1
#
_cell.length_a   1.000
_cell.length_b   1.000
_cell.length_c   1.000
_cell.angle_alpha   90.00
_cell.angle_beta   90.00
_cell.angle_gamma   90.00
#
_symmetry.space_group_name_H-M   'P 1'
#
loop_
_entity.id
_entity.type
_entity.pdbx_description
1 polymer ?
#
loop_
_entity_poly.entity_id
_entity_poly.type
_entity_poly.pdbx_seq_one_letter_code
_entity_poly.pdbx_strand_id
1 'polypeptide(L)'
;MDWQLFGLSFITVFLAEVGDKSQLAAIALGGSSKSPRAVFFGSITALILASFLGVIAGGTIAQFLPTKLLKAMAAIGFAVMALRLLWPEFDDDEKG
;
A
#
# COMPACT_ATOMS: atom_id res chain seq x y z
N MET A 1 16.51 -22.96 2.67
CA MET A 1 15.49 -21.94 2.39
C MET A 1 14.52 -21.97 3.54
N ASP A 2 14.46 -20.91 4.35
CA ASP A 2 13.58 -20.87 5.53
C ASP A 2 12.13 -20.74 5.09
N TRP A 3 11.49 -21.90 4.87
CA TRP A 3 10.08 -21.97 4.43
C TRP A 3 9.13 -21.32 5.46
N GLN A 4 9.52 -21.33 6.73
CA GLN A 4 8.83 -20.63 7.80
C GLN A 4 8.85 -19.12 7.61
N LEU A 5 9.99 -18.55 7.20
CA LEU A 5 10.14 -17.12 6.99
C LEU A 5 9.31 -16.65 5.79
N PHE A 6 9.27 -17.47 4.73
CA PHE A 6 8.41 -17.23 3.58
C PHE A 6 6.93 -17.23 3.97
N GLY A 7 6.47 -18.27 4.68
CA GLY A 7 5.07 -18.37 5.11
C GLY A 7 4.63 -17.22 6.02
N LEU A 8 5.47 -16.84 6.99
CA LEU A 8 5.20 -15.71 7.90
C LEU A 8 5.10 -14.38 7.15
N SER A 9 6.05 -14.12 6.25
CA SER A 9 6.08 -12.89 5.46
C SER A 9 4.87 -12.82 4.53
N PHE A 10 4.54 -13.93 3.86
CA PHE A 10 3.36 -14.02 2.98
C PHE A 10 2.07 -13.77 3.75
N ILE A 11 1.82 -14.46 4.86
CA ILE A 11 0.57 -14.32 5.63
C ILE A 11 0.46 -12.90 6.20
N THR A 12 1.55 -12.33 6.70
CA THR A 12 1.57 -11.00 7.30
C THR A 12 1.23 -9.93 6.25
N VAL A 13 1.86 -9.97 5.08
CA VAL A 13 1.59 -9.03 3.99
C VAL A 13 0.20 -9.26 3.40
N PHE A 14 -0.19 -10.52 3.20
CA PHE A 14 -1.52 -10.86 2.69
C PHE A 14 -2.62 -10.29 3.58
N LEU A 15 -2.58 -10.56 4.90
CA LEU A 15 -3.57 -10.02 5.83
C LEU A 15 -3.54 -8.48 5.90
N ALA A 16 -2.37 -7.87 5.78
CA ALA A 16 -2.25 -6.41 5.76
C ALA A 16 -2.87 -5.77 4.51
N GLU A 17 -2.87 -6.47 3.38
CA GLU A 17 -3.41 -5.96 2.12
C GLU A 17 -4.84 -6.41 1.79
N VAL A 18 -5.37 -7.46 2.42
CA VAL A 18 -6.74 -7.96 2.15
C VAL A 18 -7.76 -6.84 2.35
N GLY A 19 -8.47 -6.51 1.27
CA GLY A 19 -9.53 -5.49 1.29
C GLY A 19 -9.03 -4.05 1.20
N ASP A 20 -7.75 -3.84 0.87
CA ASP A 20 -7.24 -2.50 0.60
C ASP A 20 -7.96 -1.84 -0.59
N LYS A 21 -7.95 -0.50 -0.61
CA LYS A 21 -8.54 0.35 -1.65
C LYS A 21 -8.04 -0.02 -3.04
N SER A 22 -6.77 -0.41 -3.17
CA SER A 22 -6.20 -0.87 -4.45
C SER A 22 -6.89 -2.13 -4.98
N GLN A 23 -7.25 -3.08 -4.12
CA GLN A 23 -7.94 -4.31 -4.49
C GLN A 23 -9.39 -4.03 -4.90
N LEU A 24 -10.10 -3.17 -4.16
CA LEU A 24 -11.45 -2.75 -4.52
C LEU A 24 -11.47 -2.01 -5.86
N ALA A 25 -10.49 -1.15 -6.11
CA ALA A 25 -10.33 -0.46 -7.40
C ALA A 25 -10.07 -1.46 -8.54
N ALA A 26 -9.20 -2.46 -8.34
CA ALA A 26 -8.93 -3.50 -9.33
C ALA A 26 -10.19 -4.34 -9.64
N ILE A 27 -10.99 -4.69 -8.63
CA ILE A 27 -12.26 -5.41 -8.80
C ILE A 27 -13.27 -4.55 -9.56
N ALA A 28 -13.44 -3.28 -9.18
CA ALA A 28 -14.36 -2.36 -9.84
C ALA A 28 -13.99 -2.10 -11.31
N LEU A 29 -12.70 -1.89 -11.58
CA LEU A 29 -12.17 -1.72 -12.93
C LEU A 29 -12.28 -3.02 -13.74
N GLY A 30 -12.06 -4.17 -13.10
CA GLY A 30 -12.20 -5.48 -13.72
C GLY A 30 -13.64 -5.79 -14.12
N GLY A 31 -14.60 -5.46 -13.25
CA GLY A 31 -16.04 -5.68 -13.50
C GLY A 31 -16.64 -4.75 -14.55
N SER A 32 -16.07 -3.56 -14.75
CA SER A 32 -16.52 -2.58 -15.74
C SER A 32 -15.72 -2.61 -17.06
N SER A 33 -14.60 -3.33 -17.11
CA SER A 33 -13.73 -3.41 -18.29
C SER A 33 -14.18 -4.48 -19.29
N LYS A 34 -14.07 -4.16 -20.58
CA LYS A 34 -14.26 -5.12 -21.68
C LYS A 34 -13.22 -6.26 -21.66
N SER A 35 -12.11 -6.10 -20.94
CA SER A 35 -11.05 -7.10 -20.83
C SER A 35 -10.56 -7.28 -19.38
N PRO A 36 -11.26 -8.08 -18.55
CA PRO A 36 -10.88 -8.33 -17.16
C PRO A 36 -9.47 -8.91 -17.00
N ARG A 37 -9.01 -9.69 -17.98
CA ARG A 37 -7.64 -10.24 -18.00
C ARG A 37 -6.58 -9.15 -18.09
N ALA A 38 -6.81 -8.10 -18.88
CA ALA A 38 -5.86 -7.00 -19.01
C ALA A 38 -5.79 -6.19 -17.70
N VAL A 39 -6.93 -6.01 -17.02
CA VAL A 39 -6.98 -5.36 -15.70
C VAL A 39 -6.22 -6.18 -14.66
N PHE A 40 -6.38 -7.50 -14.66
CA PHE A 40 -5.67 -8.40 -13.75
C PHE A 40 -4.14 -8.28 -13.92
N PHE A 41 -3.63 -8.47 -15.14
CA PHE A 41 -2.20 -8.35 -15.39
C PHE A 41 -1.67 -6.94 -15.16
N GLY A 42 -2.42 -5.91 -15.55
CA GLY A 42 -2.07 -4.52 -15.31
C GLY A 42 -1.94 -4.19 -13.82
N SER A 43 -2.87 -4.68 -13.00
CA SER A 43 -2.85 -4.47 -11.54
C SER A 43 -1.66 -5.17 -10.88
N ILE A 44 -1.36 -6.41 -11.28
CA ILE A 44 -0.18 -7.14 -10.79
C ILE A 44 1.10 -6.43 -11.19
N THR A 45 1.23 -6.03 -12.46
CA THR A 45 2.41 -5.32 -12.94
C THR A 45 2.59 -3.99 -12.21
N ALA A 46 1.52 -3.24 -11.99
CA ALA A 46 1.55 -2.00 -11.22
C ALA A 46 2.02 -2.24 -9.78
N LEU A 47 1.50 -3.26 -9.10
CA LEU A 47 1.90 -3.61 -7.74
C LEU A 47 3.38 -3.99 -7.64
N ILE A 48 3.85 -4.85 -8.56
CA ILE A 48 5.26 -5.27 -8.62
C ILE A 48 6.17 -4.05 -8.84
N LEU A 49 5.82 -3.19 -9.80
CA LEU A 49 6.62 -1.99 -10.10
C LEU A 49 6.64 -1.01 -8.93
N ALA A 50 5.48 -0.73 -8.31
CA ALA A 50 5.40 0.16 -7.16
C ALA A 50 6.23 -0.37 -5.98
N SER A 51 6.13 -1.67 -5.70
CA SER A 51 6.90 -2.33 -4.63
C SER A 51 8.40 -2.28 -4.92
N PHE A 52 8.80 -2.60 -6.15
CA PHE A 52 10.20 -2.58 -6.57
C PHE A 52 10.82 -1.18 -6.45
N LEU A 53 10.12 -0.16 -6.94
CA LEU A 53 10.55 1.24 -6.79
C LEU A 53 10.61 1.66 -5.33
N GLY A 54 9.64 1.25 -4.52
CA GLY A 54 9.61 1.51 -3.08
C GLY A 54 10.81 0.90 -2.35
N VAL A 55 11.18 -0.34 -2.68
CA VAL A 55 12.35 -1.01 -2.08
C VAL A 55 13.66 -0.33 -2.49
N ILE A 56 13.81 0.04 -3.77
CA ILE A 56 15.01 0.76 -4.23
C ILE A 56 15.11 2.10 -3.50
N ALA A 57 14.06 2.93 -3.56
CA ALA A 57 14.06 4.25 -2.95
C ALA A 57 14.27 4.18 -1.43
N GLY A 58 13.53 3.32 -0.75
CA GLY A 58 13.65 3.13 0.70
C GLY A 58 15.00 2.58 1.12
N GLY A 59 15.53 1.60 0.38
CA GLY A 59 16.85 1.02 0.61
C GLY A 59 17.97 2.04 0.42
N THR A 60 17.92 2.85 -0.64
CA THR A 60 18.88 3.93 -0.88
C THR A 60 18.83 4.97 0.23
N ILE A 61 17.65 5.47 0.60
CA ILE A 61 17.52 6.48 1.67
C ILE A 61 18.03 5.93 3.01
N ALA A 62 17.75 4.66 3.32
CA ALA A 62 18.20 4.01 4.55
C ALA A 62 19.72 3.88 4.66
N GLN A 63 20.46 3.92 3.54
CA GLN A 63 21.93 3.91 3.55
C GLN A 63 22.52 5.28 3.92
N PHE A 64 21.82 6.37 3.63
CA PHE A 64 22.29 7.73 3.89
C PHE A 64 21.82 8.29 5.24
N LEU A 65 20.67 7.84 5.75
CA LEU A 65 20.09 8.36 6.98
C LEU A 65 20.36 7.47 8.20
N PRO A 66 20.63 8.05 9.38
CA PRO A 66 20.73 7.28 10.60
C PRO A 66 19.38 6.65 10.95
N THR A 67 19.40 5.39 11.38
CA THR A 67 18.19 4.58 11.64
C THR A 67 17.21 5.25 12.62
N LYS A 68 17.70 6.04 13.58
CA LYS A 68 16.85 6.80 14.52
C LYS A 68 15.99 7.83 13.79
N LEU A 69 16.56 8.56 12.83
CA LEU A 69 15.84 9.55 12.05
C LEU A 69 14.82 8.89 11.12
N LEU A 70 15.19 7.78 10.48
CA LEU A 70 14.28 7.02 9.62
C LEU A 70 13.05 6.53 10.39
N LYS A 71 13.25 5.98 11.60
CA LYS A 71 12.15 5.56 12.49
C LYS A 71 11.28 6.73 12.93
N ALA A 72 11.88 7.88 13.27
CA ALA A 72 11.14 9.07 13.65
C ALA A 72 10.27 9.59 12.49
N MET A 73 10.81 9.65 11.28
CA MET A 73 10.07 10.03 10.07
C MET A 73 8.89 9.08 9.80
N ALA A 74 9.11 7.76 9.91
CA ALA A 74 8.05 6.77 9.76
C ALA A 74 6.96 6.95 10.84
N ALA A 75 7.34 7.14 12.11
CA ALA A 75 6.41 7.35 13.20
C ALA A 75 5.55 8.62 13.00
N ILE A 76 6.17 9.72 12.56
CA ILE A 76 5.44 10.96 12.24
C ILE A 76 4.48 10.73 11.07
N GLY A 77 4.93 10.06 10.00
CA GLY A 77 4.08 9.74 8.85
C GLY A 77 2.86 8.91 9.24
N PHE A 78 3.04 7.86 10.04
CA PHE A 78 1.93 7.06 10.57
C PHE A 78 1.03 7.86 11.50
N ALA A 79 1.57 8.73 12.36
CA ALA A 79 0.77 9.59 13.23
C ALA A 79 -0.10 10.56 12.42
N VAL A 80 0.45 11.16 11.36
CA VAL A 80 -0.31 12.03 10.45
C VAL A 80 -1.43 11.26 9.75
N MET A 81 -1.16 10.05 9.26
CA MET A 81 -2.18 9.18 8.66
C MET A 81 -3.27 8.79 9.67
N ALA A 82 -2.90 8.46 10.90
CA ALA A 82 -3.84 8.13 11.96
C ALA A 82 -4.72 9.34 12.33
N LEU A 83 -4.13 10.54 12.45
CA LEU A 83 -4.87 11.77 12.70
C LEU A 83 -5.82 12.11 11.55
N ARG A 84 -5.37 11.99 10.31
CA ARG A 84 -6.21 12.15 9.11
C ARG A 84 -7.40 11.19 9.10
N LEU A 85 -7.19 9.94 9.48
CA LEU A 85 -8.25 8.93 9.54
C LEU A 85 -9.23 9.17 10.69
N LEU A 86 -8.74 9.72 11.80
CA LEU A 86 -9.56 9.98 13.00
C LEU A 86 -10.34 11.29 12.90
N TRP A 87 -9.83 12.29 12.17
CA TRP A 87 -10.55 13.53 11.93
C TRP A 87 -11.80 13.21 11.11
N PRO A 88 -13.01 13.34 11.67
CA PRO A 88 -14.21 13.19 10.89
C PRO A 88 -14.18 14.33 9.87
N GLU A 89 -14.08 14.01 8.58
CA GLU A 89 -14.63 14.90 7.57
C GLU A 89 -16.12 15.03 7.93
N PHE A 90 -16.50 16.16 8.54
CA PHE A 90 -17.87 16.63 8.43
C PHE A 90 -18.05 16.91 6.94
N ASP A 91 -18.53 15.92 6.20
CA ASP A 91 -19.04 16.11 4.85
C ASP A 91 -20.23 17.08 4.97
N ASP A 92 -19.93 18.37 4.87
CA ASP A 92 -20.86 19.37 4.33
C ASP A 92 -20.94 19.13 2.81
N ASP A 93 -21.59 18.03 2.43
CA ASP A 93 -22.11 17.82 1.07
C ASP A 93 -23.64 17.66 1.14
N GLU A 94 -24.30 18.54 1.91
CA GLU A 94 -25.55 19.13 1.43
C GLU A 94 -25.20 20.36 0.58
N LYS A 95 -25.24 20.21 -0.75
CA LYS A 95 -25.86 21.16 -1.70
C LYS A 95 -25.52 20.81 -3.16
N GLY A 96 -26.56 20.48 -3.94
CA GLY A 96 -26.65 20.74 -5.38
C GLY A 96 -27.04 19.55 -6.23
#